data_AF-A0A961RVY4-F1
#
_entry.id   AF-A0A961RVY4-F1
#
_cell.length_a   1.000
_cell.length_b   1.000
_cell.length_c   1.000
_cell.angle_alpha   90.00
_cell.angle_beta   90.00
_cell.angle_gamma   90.00
#
_symmetry.space_group_name_H-M   'P 1'
#
loop_
_entity.id
_entity.type
_entity.pdbx_description
1 polymer ?
#
loop_
_entity_poly.entity_id
_entity_poly.type
_entity_poly.pdbx_seq_one_letter_code
_entity_poly.pdbx_strand_id
1 'polypeptide(L)'
;RKALYEPVHGSAPDIAGTGAANPIAMIASFAMCLRYSFNMVNEATALENAIAAVLDKGIRTADIMAEGATKVGTTQMGEAILAEFQTLVA
;
A
#
# COMPACT_ATOMS: atom_id res chain seq x y z
N ARG A 1 -9.04 -9.81 -19.30
CA ARG A 1 -10.11 -8.82 -19.64
C ARG A 1 -9.56 -7.41 -19.40
N LYS A 2 -10.03 -6.38 -20.10
CA LYS A 2 -9.75 -4.99 -19.68
C LYS A 2 -10.60 -4.69 -18.44
N ALA A 3 -10.00 -4.12 -17.41
CA ALA A 3 -10.66 -3.80 -16.14
C ALA A 3 -10.03 -2.54 -15.54
N LEU A 4 -10.81 -1.83 -14.72
CA LEU A 4 -10.36 -0.69 -13.92
C LEU A 4 -10.16 -1.17 -12.47
N TYR A 5 -9.07 -0.71 -11.84
CA TYR A 5 -8.74 -0.98 -10.45
C TYR A 5 -8.45 0.36 -9.80
N GLU A 6 -9.15 0.67 -8.72
CA GLU A 6 -9.04 1.95 -8.01
C GLU A 6 -9.24 1.74 -6.51
N PRO A 7 -8.63 2.60 -5.67
CA PRO A 7 -8.92 2.60 -4.24
C PRO A 7 -10.35 3.06 -3.99
N VAL A 8 -10.95 2.56 -2.91
CA VAL A 8 -12.33 2.94 -2.52
C VAL A 8 -12.40 4.37 -1.97
N HIS A 9 -11.33 4.88 -1.37
CA HIS A 9 -11.34 6.21 -0.76
C HIS A 9 -11.46 7.33 -1.82
N GLY A 10 -12.04 8.46 -1.41
CA GLY A 10 -12.15 9.66 -2.26
C GLY A 10 -10.85 10.45 -2.40
N SER A 11 -10.96 11.70 -2.86
CA SER A 11 -9.82 12.57 -3.18
C SER A 11 -9.13 13.22 -1.98
N ALA A 12 -9.79 13.27 -0.81
CA ALA A 12 -9.27 13.91 0.42
C ALA A 12 -8.58 15.26 0.15
N PRO A 13 -9.32 16.26 -0.38
CA PRO A 13 -8.73 17.51 -0.89
C PRO A 13 -8.04 18.35 0.20
N ASP A 14 -8.44 18.19 1.45
CA ASP A 14 -7.91 18.84 2.64
C ASP A 14 -6.45 18.43 2.95
N ILE A 15 -6.02 17.24 2.51
CA ILE A 15 -4.64 16.74 2.70
C ILE A 15 -3.84 16.67 1.40
N ALA A 16 -4.41 17.13 0.28
CA ALA A 16 -3.73 17.12 -1.01
C ALA A 16 -2.41 17.92 -0.95
N GLY A 17 -1.33 17.34 -1.45
CA GLY A 17 0.01 17.98 -1.46
C GLY A 17 0.74 18.00 -0.11
N THR A 18 0.14 17.51 0.97
CA THR A 18 0.77 17.50 2.31
C THR A 18 1.65 16.27 2.56
N GLY A 19 1.52 15.22 1.74
CA GLY A 19 2.18 13.93 1.97
C GLY A 19 1.57 13.12 3.12
N ALA A 20 0.33 13.40 3.53
CA ALA A 20 -0.36 12.69 4.62
C ALA A 20 -1.26 11.53 4.15
N ALA A 21 -1.51 11.39 2.84
CA ALA A 21 -2.39 10.36 2.30
C ALA A 21 -1.83 8.95 2.52
N ASN A 22 -2.72 8.00 2.76
CA ASN A 22 -2.37 6.58 2.87
C ASN A 22 -2.29 5.94 1.48
N PRO A 23 -1.11 5.46 1.03
CA PRO A 23 -0.97 4.86 -0.29
C PRO A 23 -1.44 3.40 -0.37
N ILE A 24 -1.73 2.74 0.76
CA ILE A 24 -1.96 1.29 0.82
C ILE A 24 -3.11 0.85 -0.10
N ALA A 25 -4.24 1.54 -0.09
CA ALA A 25 -5.40 1.14 -0.89
C ALA A 25 -5.11 1.19 -2.39
N MET A 26 -4.33 2.17 -2.86
CA MET A 26 -3.92 2.26 -4.26
C MET A 26 -2.94 1.12 -4.62
N ILE A 27 -1.99 0.82 -3.74
CA ILE A 27 -1.04 -0.28 -3.93
C ILE A 27 -1.77 -1.64 -3.96
N ALA A 28 -2.72 -1.86 -3.05
CA ALA A 28 -3.55 -3.07 -3.03
C ALA A 28 -4.43 -3.19 -4.29
N SER A 29 -4.94 -2.07 -4.82
CA SER A 29 -5.64 -2.04 -6.10
C SER A 29 -4.74 -2.46 -7.27
N PHE A 30 -3.45 -2.11 -7.21
CA PHE A 30 -2.46 -2.60 -8.18
C PHE A 30 -2.17 -4.10 -8.01
N ALA A 31 -2.11 -4.63 -6.78
CA ALA A 31 -2.02 -6.08 -6.54
C ALA A 31 -3.21 -6.83 -7.18
N MET A 32 -4.43 -6.28 -7.06
CA MET A 32 -5.59 -6.82 -7.76
C MET A 32 -5.42 -6.79 -9.28
N CYS A 33 -4.85 -5.73 -9.84
CA CYS A 33 -4.56 -5.64 -11.28
C CYS A 33 -3.60 -6.75 -11.74
N LEU A 34 -2.48 -6.94 -11.03
CA LEU A 34 -1.52 -8.02 -11.27
C LEU A 34 -2.20 -9.39 -11.24
N ARG A 35 -3.02 -9.63 -10.22
CA ARG A 35 -3.74 -10.90 -10.02
C ARG A 35 -4.77 -11.18 -11.12
N TYR A 36 -5.67 -10.24 -11.36
CA TYR A 36 -6.86 -10.50 -12.18
C TYR A 36 -6.71 -10.17 -13.67
N SER A 37 -5.82 -9.24 -14.03
CA SER A 37 -5.59 -8.86 -15.43
C SER A 37 -4.35 -9.51 -16.03
N PHE A 38 -3.30 -9.75 -15.23
CA PHE A 38 -2.01 -10.22 -15.71
C PHE A 38 -1.66 -11.65 -15.27
N ASN A 39 -2.47 -12.27 -14.41
CA ASN A 39 -2.20 -13.60 -13.84
C ASN A 39 -0.83 -13.69 -13.12
N MET A 40 -0.33 -12.54 -12.64
CA MET A 40 0.91 -12.40 -11.88
C MET A 40 0.61 -12.61 -10.40
N VAL A 41 0.19 -13.84 -10.08
CA VAL A 41 -0.34 -14.20 -8.76
C VAL A 41 0.73 -14.12 -7.67
N ASN A 42 1.97 -14.48 -8.00
CA ASN A 42 3.09 -14.47 -7.05
C ASN A 42 3.48 -13.05 -6.66
N GLU A 43 3.59 -12.16 -7.66
CA GLU A 43 3.91 -10.75 -7.48
C GLU A 43 2.80 -10.01 -6.74
N ALA A 44 1.54 -10.30 -7.06
CA ALA A 44 0.40 -9.77 -6.31
C ALA A 44 0.44 -10.20 -4.83
N THR A 45 0.69 -11.48 -4.57
CA THR A 45 0.78 -12.02 -3.21
C THR A 45 1.98 -11.46 -2.45
N ALA A 46 3.13 -11.28 -3.10
CA ALA A 46 4.30 -10.64 -2.50
C ALA A 46 4.01 -9.18 -2.13
N LEU A 47 3.26 -8.44 -2.95
CA LEU A 47 2.87 -7.06 -2.65
C LEU A 47 1.89 -6.97 -1.48
N GLU A 48 0.91 -7.87 -1.42
CA GLU A 48 -0.02 -8.00 -0.28
C GLU A 48 0.73 -8.36 1.01
N ASN A 49 1.68 -9.30 0.96
CA ASN A 49 2.52 -9.68 2.08
C ASN A 49 3.45 -8.54 2.52
N ALA A 50 3.99 -7.74 1.59
CA ALA A 50 4.79 -6.56 1.91
C ALA A 50 3.99 -5.52 2.69
N ILE A 51 2.74 -5.25 2.28
CA ILE A 51 1.82 -4.39 3.03
C ILE A 51 1.60 -4.95 4.44
N ALA A 52 1.30 -6.24 4.56
CA ALA A 52 1.08 -6.89 5.86
C ALA A 52 2.31 -6.78 6.77
N ALA A 53 3.51 -7.05 6.24
CA ALA A 53 4.76 -6.97 7.01
C ALA A 53 5.06 -5.55 7.51
N VAL A 54 4.82 -4.51 6.69
CA VAL A 54 4.94 -3.11 7.14
C VAL A 54 3.95 -2.80 8.26
N LEU A 55 2.72 -3.31 8.14
CA LEU A 55 1.71 -3.12 9.18
C LEU A 55 2.06 -3.89 10.47
N ASP A 56 2.64 -5.08 10.38
CA ASP A 56 3.10 -5.86 11.54
C ASP A 56 4.27 -5.17 12.27
N LYS A 57 5.08 -4.39 11.55
CA LYS A 57 6.13 -3.53 12.14
C LYS A 57 5.59 -2.27 12.83
N GLY A 58 4.27 -2.10 12.88
CA GLY A 58 3.62 -0.97 13.54
C GLY A 58 3.75 0.35 12.76
N ILE A 59 4.12 0.33 11.48
CA ILE A 59 4.22 1.54 10.66
C ILE A 59 2.81 1.91 10.16
N ARG A 60 2.38 3.16 10.37
CA ARG A 60 1.01 3.62 10.05
C ARG A 60 1.01 5.03 9.48
N THR A 61 0.12 5.31 8.52
CA THR A 61 -0.26 6.68 8.19
C THR A 61 -1.31 7.20 9.18
N ALA A 62 -1.54 8.52 9.18
CA ALA A 62 -2.34 9.20 10.20
C ALA A 62 -3.77 8.64 10.35
N ASP A 63 -4.39 8.23 9.24
CA ASP A 63 -5.76 7.69 9.16
C ASP A 63 -5.95 6.32 9.81
N ILE A 64 -4.89 5.52 9.92
CA ILE A 64 -4.91 4.16 10.49
C ILE A 64 -4.01 4.03 11.73
N MET A 65 -3.75 5.15 12.41
CA MET A 65 -2.92 5.16 13.61
C MET A 65 -3.47 4.26 14.71
N ALA A 66 -2.57 3.61 15.42
CA ALA A 66 -2.84 2.80 16.60
C ALA A 66 -1.87 3.17 17.73
N GLU A 67 -2.22 2.84 18.98
CA GLU A 67 -1.32 3.02 20.11
C GLU A 67 -0.02 2.22 19.91
N GLY A 68 1.13 2.85 20.21
CA GLY A 68 2.45 2.24 20.01
C GLY A 68 2.94 2.16 18.56
N ALA A 69 2.14 2.60 17.57
CA ALA A 69 2.55 2.64 16.17
C ALA A 69 3.47 3.82 15.82
N THR A 70 4.32 3.65 14.82
CA THR A 70 5.14 4.71 14.24
C THR A 70 4.37 5.41 13.13
N LYS A 71 4.06 6.70 13.33
CA LYS A 71 3.40 7.53 12.31
C LYS A 71 4.36 7.89 11.17
N VAL A 72 3.94 7.67 9.93
CA VAL A 72 4.66 8.03 8.71
C VAL A 72 3.76 8.77 7.71
N GLY A 73 4.37 9.42 6.72
CA GLY A 73 3.67 10.02 5.58
C GLY A 73 3.55 9.08 4.38
N THR A 74 2.99 9.58 3.28
CA THR A 74 2.75 8.84 2.04
C THR A 74 4.03 8.22 1.48
N THR A 75 5.09 9.02 1.35
CA THR A 75 6.37 8.58 0.77
C THR A 75 7.01 7.50 1.64
N GLN A 76 7.13 7.74 2.94
CA GLN A 76 7.77 6.79 3.85
C GLN A 76 6.99 5.46 3.96
N MET A 77 5.65 5.50 3.89
CA MET A 77 4.84 4.27 3.80
C MET A 77 5.15 3.51 2.49
N GLY A 78 5.22 4.21 1.36
CA GLY A 78 5.58 3.61 0.07
C GLY A 78 6.99 3.01 0.06
N GLU A 79 7.97 3.71 0.63
CA GLU A 79 9.36 3.23 0.78
C GLU A 79 9.45 1.98 1.66
N ALA A 80 8.72 1.96 2.78
CA ALA A 80 8.66 0.79 3.65
C ALA A 80 8.08 -0.43 2.93
N ILE A 81 6.98 -0.25 2.18
CA ILE A 81 6.36 -1.33 1.41
C ILE A 81 7.31 -1.81 0.30
N LEU A 82 7.98 -0.89 -0.39
CA LEU A 82 8.95 -1.24 -1.43
C LEU A 82 10.11 -2.08 -0.87
N ALA A 83 10.63 -1.73 0.30
CA ALA A 83 11.71 -2.47 0.95
C ALA A 83 11.30 -3.90 1.34
N GLU A 84 10.10 -4.08 1.93
CA GLU A 84 9.58 -5.42 2.21
C GLU A 84 9.37 -6.21 0.91
N PHE A 85 8.78 -5.59 -0.10
CA PHE A 85 8.52 -6.24 -1.38
C PHE A 85 9.82 -6.73 -2.03
N GLN A 86 10.86 -5.90 -2.06
CA GLN A 86 12.18 -6.28 -2.59
C GLN A 86 12.79 -7.48 -1.86
N THR A 87 12.56 -7.59 -0.55
CA THR A 87 13.04 -8.74 0.25
C THR A 87 12.27 -10.02 -0.08
N LEU A 88 10.99 -9.92 -0.47
CA LEU A 88 10.13 -11.07 -0.78
C LEU A 88 10.26 -11.58 -2.22
N VAL A 89 10.81 -10.78 -3.13
CA VAL A 89 10.99 -11.14 -4.55
C VAL A 89 12.45 -11.35 -4.96
N ALA A 90 13.39 -11.19 -4.02
CA ALA A 90 14.79 -11.56 -4.18
C ALA A 90 14.97 -13.08 -4.12
#